data_AF-A0A358JSU0-F1
#
_entry.id   AF-A0A358JSU0-F1
#
_cell.length_a   1.000
_cell.length_b   1.000
_cell.length_c   1.000
_cell.angle_alpha   90.00
_cell.angle_beta   90.00
_cell.angle_gamma   90.00
#
_symmetry.space_group_name_H-M   'P 1'
#
loop_
_entity.id
_entity.type
_entity.pdbx_description
1 polymer ?
#
loop_
_entity_poly.entity_id
_entity_poly.type
_entity_poly.pdbx_seq_one_letter_code
_entity_poly.pdbx_strand_id
1 'polypeptide(L)'
;MFTGLIEQTSPVLSINKTSALTEMEIKNSLFDDLNIGDSVAVNGACLTITKLQERSFCVEIVNETSSVTSLSDIKKDDILNLERAMRLDQRLGGHIVSGHVDSTGIIENIYNDGDALVISVKCSRTLMKYMTLKGSVTIDGISLTLFDIKPEEDIFILNIIPETQNKTNIARKNTGDIVNIEADMMIKHIDHLLNFEKAGGTHV
;
A
#
# COMPACT_ATOMS: atom_id res chain seq x y z
N MET A 1 -9.18 8.08 -1.65
CA MET A 1 -9.38 7.40 -0.36
C MET A 1 -9.82 5.98 -0.63
N PHE A 2 -9.35 5.06 0.18
CA PHE A 2 -9.47 3.62 0.04
C PHE A 2 -9.71 3.00 1.43
N THR A 3 -9.94 1.70 1.47
CA THR A 3 -10.20 0.94 2.71
C THR A 3 -9.07 -0.03 3.06
N GLY A 4 -8.19 -0.30 2.10
CA GLY A 4 -7.15 -1.32 2.19
C GLY A 4 -7.68 -2.75 2.01
N LEU A 5 -8.89 -2.91 1.46
CA LEU A 5 -9.45 -4.21 1.11
C LEU A 5 -9.28 -4.44 -0.38
N ILE A 6 -8.28 -5.25 -0.72
CA ILE A 6 -7.94 -5.53 -2.12
C ILE A 6 -9.10 -6.20 -2.84
N GLU A 7 -9.49 -5.63 -3.97
CA GLU A 7 -10.62 -6.09 -4.77
C GLU A 7 -10.20 -7.09 -5.85
N GLN A 8 -9.02 -6.88 -6.45
CA GLN A 8 -8.42 -7.83 -7.39
C GLN A 8 -6.89 -7.75 -7.36
N THR A 9 -6.25 -8.86 -7.79
CA THR A 9 -4.84 -8.86 -8.13
C THR A 9 -4.66 -9.01 -9.63
N SER A 10 -3.81 -8.19 -10.25
CA SER A 10 -3.63 -8.20 -11.70
C SER A 10 -2.16 -8.11 -12.11
N PRO A 11 -1.76 -8.79 -13.20
CA PRO A 11 -0.44 -8.65 -13.77
C PRO A 11 -0.26 -7.30 -14.46
N VAL A 12 0.97 -6.80 -14.42
CA VAL A 12 1.44 -5.73 -15.31
C VAL A 12 1.58 -6.27 -16.74
N LEU A 13 0.96 -5.59 -17.71
CA LEU A 13 1.00 -5.98 -19.13
C LEU A 13 2.18 -5.34 -19.85
N SER A 14 2.44 -4.06 -19.59
CA SER A 14 3.51 -3.31 -20.21
C SER A 14 3.98 -2.14 -19.32
N ILE A 15 5.24 -1.75 -19.48
CA ILE A 15 5.85 -0.62 -18.77
C ILE A 15 6.66 0.18 -19.79
N ASN A 16 6.35 1.46 -19.92
CA ASN A 16 7.08 2.40 -20.75
C ASN A 16 7.69 3.50 -19.86
N LYS A 17 9.00 3.40 -19.60
CA LYS A 17 9.74 4.39 -18.82
C LYS A 17 10.28 5.50 -19.71
N THR A 18 9.99 6.75 -19.34
CA THR A 18 10.58 7.95 -19.94
C THR A 18 11.47 8.66 -18.91
N SER A 19 12.11 9.78 -19.28
CA SER A 19 12.88 10.59 -18.33
C SER A 19 12.01 11.30 -17.28
N ALA A 20 10.72 11.51 -17.55
CA ALA A 20 9.82 12.28 -16.71
C ALA A 20 8.86 11.41 -15.89
N LEU A 21 8.35 10.32 -16.49
CA LEU A 21 7.34 9.45 -15.91
C LEU A 21 7.47 8.01 -16.41
N THR A 22 6.85 7.09 -15.67
CA THR A 22 6.62 5.70 -16.07
C THR A 22 5.15 5.49 -16.38
N GLU A 23 4.82 5.11 -17.61
CA GLU A 23 3.48 4.64 -17.97
C GLU A 23 3.42 3.13 -17.73
N MET A 24 2.39 2.67 -17.03
CA MET A 24 2.18 1.26 -16.70
C MET A 24 0.78 0.84 -17.12
N GLU A 25 0.71 -0.21 -17.94
CA GLU A 25 -0.54 -0.85 -18.31
C GLU A 25 -0.80 -2.06 -17.43
N ILE A 26 -1.99 -2.11 -16.82
CA ILE A 26 -2.37 -3.14 -15.87
C ILE A 26 -3.60 -3.86 -16.41
N LYS A 27 -3.60 -5.20 -16.32
CA LYS A 27 -4.76 -5.99 -16.69
C LYS A 27 -5.94 -5.65 -15.76
N ASN A 28 -7.13 -5.51 -16.33
CA ASN A 28 -8.36 -5.38 -15.57
C ASN A 28 -9.21 -6.63 -15.77
N SER A 29 -9.58 -7.28 -14.66
CA SER A 29 -10.42 -8.48 -14.70
C SER A 29 -11.79 -8.28 -14.04
N LEU A 30 -11.95 -7.25 -13.21
CA LEU A 30 -13.12 -7.10 -12.34
C LEU A 30 -13.81 -5.74 -12.43
N PHE A 31 -13.08 -4.64 -12.65
CA PHE A 31 -13.64 -3.30 -12.56
C PHE A 31 -14.41 -2.95 -13.83
N ASP A 32 -15.70 -2.64 -13.71
CA ASP A 32 -16.62 -2.34 -14.82
C ASP A 32 -17.06 -0.87 -14.85
N ASP A 33 -16.65 -0.06 -13.88
CA ASP A 33 -17.08 1.31 -13.64
C ASP A 33 -15.93 2.34 -13.61
N LEU A 34 -14.75 1.99 -14.12
CA LEU A 34 -13.61 2.91 -14.20
C LEU A 34 -13.80 3.98 -15.28
N ASN A 35 -13.36 5.20 -14.98
CA ASN A 35 -13.29 6.33 -15.89
C ASN A 35 -11.87 6.90 -15.95
N ILE A 36 -11.54 7.57 -17.06
CA ILE A 36 -10.31 8.37 -17.13
C ILE A 36 -10.39 9.48 -16.09
N GLY A 37 -9.33 9.65 -15.30
CA GLY A 37 -9.29 10.58 -14.18
C GLY A 37 -9.64 9.97 -12.82
N ASP A 38 -10.18 8.75 -12.79
CA ASP A 38 -10.45 8.07 -11.52
C ASP A 38 -9.15 7.67 -10.82
N SER A 39 -9.21 7.65 -9.48
CA SER A 39 -8.12 7.16 -8.64
C SER A 39 -8.24 5.66 -8.37
N VAL A 40 -7.14 4.95 -8.52
CA VAL A 40 -6.99 3.53 -8.20
C VAL A 40 -5.74 3.33 -7.36
N ALA A 41 -5.83 2.59 -6.27
CA ALA A 41 -4.69 2.19 -5.48
C ALA A 41 -4.00 1.00 -6.15
N VAL A 42 -2.71 1.15 -6.44
CA VAL A 42 -1.86 0.12 -7.04
C VAL A 42 -0.73 -0.22 -6.07
N ASN A 43 -0.77 -1.41 -5.48
CA ASN A 43 0.03 -1.75 -4.30
C ASN A 43 -0.03 -0.64 -3.23
N GLY A 44 -1.21 -0.05 -3.02
CA GLY A 44 -1.43 1.03 -2.06
C GLY A 44 -0.98 2.41 -2.51
N ALA A 45 -0.36 2.58 -3.68
CA ALA A 45 -0.09 3.92 -4.23
C ALA A 45 -1.32 4.42 -5.01
N CYS A 46 -1.87 5.57 -4.64
CA CYS A 46 -2.96 6.23 -5.34
C CYS A 46 -2.46 6.76 -6.69
N LEU A 47 -2.95 6.19 -7.78
CA LEU A 47 -2.61 6.59 -9.14
C LEU A 47 -3.87 6.96 -9.91
N THR A 48 -3.71 7.83 -10.90
CA THR A 48 -4.80 8.29 -11.76
C THR A 48 -4.83 7.48 -13.04
N ILE A 49 -6.02 7.01 -13.43
CA ILE A 49 -6.23 6.33 -14.70
C ILE A 49 -6.10 7.35 -15.84
N THR A 50 -5.16 7.12 -16.76
CA THR A 50 -4.90 8.00 -17.90
C THR A 50 -5.50 7.46 -19.20
N LYS A 51 -5.66 6.13 -19.31
CA LYS A 51 -6.25 5.47 -20.49
C LYS A 51 -7.05 4.24 -20.05
N LEU A 52 -8.12 3.96 -20.79
CA LEU A 52 -8.93 2.76 -20.63
C LEU A 52 -8.90 1.93 -21.92
N GLN A 53 -8.88 0.62 -21.76
CA GLN A 53 -9.04 -0.36 -22.83
C GLN A 53 -10.06 -1.42 -22.39
N GLU A 54 -10.45 -2.32 -23.29
CA GLU A 54 -11.48 -3.33 -23.01
C GLU A 54 -11.14 -4.23 -21.79
N ARG A 55 -9.86 -4.54 -21.58
CA ARG A 55 -9.38 -5.47 -20.52
C ARG A 55 -8.14 -4.98 -19.77
N SER A 56 -7.85 -3.69 -19.86
CA SER A 56 -6.72 -3.07 -19.19
C SER A 56 -6.96 -1.58 -18.99
N PHE A 57 -6.17 -0.97 -18.13
CA PHE A 57 -6.09 0.47 -17.97
C PHE A 57 -4.63 0.89 -17.80
N CYS A 58 -4.34 2.15 -18.11
CA CYS A 58 -3.02 2.72 -17.91
C CYS A 58 -3.04 3.74 -16.77
N VAL A 59 -1.93 3.78 -16.05
CA VAL A 59 -1.60 4.80 -15.05
C VAL A 59 -0.24 5.40 -15.37
N GLU A 60 -0.03 6.63 -14.92
CA GLU A 60 1.27 7.29 -15.00
C GLU A 60 1.84 7.48 -13.59
N ILE A 61 3.11 7.13 -13.43
CA ILE A 61 3.84 7.24 -12.18
C ILE A 61 4.92 8.29 -12.38
N VAL A 62 4.83 9.39 -11.63
CA VAL A 62 5.86 10.42 -11.60
C VAL A 62 7.08 9.95 -10.83
N ASN A 63 8.25 10.53 -11.12
CA ASN A 63 9.52 10.11 -10.51
C ASN A 63 9.52 10.17 -8.98
N GLU A 64 8.82 11.13 -8.37
CA GLU A 64 8.69 11.23 -6.92
C GLU A 64 7.94 10.04 -6.32
N THR A 65 6.80 9.64 -6.89
CA THR A 65 6.07 8.43 -6.46
C THR A 65 6.92 7.18 -6.67
N SER A 66 7.65 7.11 -7.79
CA SER A 66 8.55 5.99 -8.07
C SER A 66 9.66 5.86 -7.02
N SER A 67 10.24 6.97 -6.56
CA SER A 67 11.38 6.93 -5.61
C SER A 67 11.00 6.54 -4.19
N VAL A 68 9.72 6.68 -3.80
CA VAL A 68 9.23 6.37 -2.45
C VAL A 68 8.37 5.10 -2.37
N THR A 69 8.18 4.41 -3.50
CA THR A 69 7.38 3.18 -3.59
C THR A 69 8.18 2.02 -4.22
N SER A 70 7.69 0.81 -3.99
CA SER A 70 8.15 -0.42 -4.62
C SER A 70 7.91 -0.45 -6.13
N LEU A 71 7.20 0.54 -6.70
CA LEU A 71 6.86 0.59 -8.12
C LEU A 71 8.05 0.98 -9.01
N SER A 72 9.14 1.48 -8.43
CA SER A 72 10.39 1.77 -9.15
C SER A 72 10.96 0.54 -9.85
N ASP A 73 10.89 -0.62 -9.19
CA ASP A 73 11.46 -1.88 -9.66
C ASP A 73 10.45 -2.82 -10.33
N ILE A 74 9.21 -2.35 -10.53
CA ILE A 74 8.14 -3.16 -11.13
C ILE A 74 8.48 -3.56 -12.57
N LYS A 75 8.12 -4.78 -12.93
CA LYS A 75 8.36 -5.41 -14.23
C LYS A 75 7.07 -5.95 -14.81
N LYS A 76 7.12 -6.26 -16.10
CA LYS A 76 6.06 -7.02 -16.77
C LYS A 76 5.80 -8.33 -16.01
N ASP A 77 4.54 -8.72 -15.96
CA ASP A 77 4.01 -9.93 -15.31
C ASP A 77 4.04 -9.91 -13.76
N ASP A 78 4.60 -8.87 -13.13
CA ASP A 78 4.47 -8.68 -11.68
C ASP A 78 3.01 -8.52 -11.28
N ILE A 79 2.63 -9.13 -10.15
CA ILE A 79 1.25 -9.15 -9.65
C ILE A 79 1.03 -8.00 -8.66
N LEU A 80 0.10 -7.11 -9.00
CA LEU A 80 -0.26 -5.93 -8.24
C LEU A 80 -1.58 -6.14 -7.48
N ASN A 81 -1.65 -5.64 -6.26
CA ASN A 81 -2.90 -5.43 -5.53
C ASN A 81 -3.61 -4.18 -6.08
N LEU A 82 -4.91 -4.28 -6.35
CA LEU A 82 -5.72 -3.19 -6.86
C LEU A 82 -6.96 -2.95 -5.98
N GLU A 83 -7.25 -1.68 -5.71
CA GLU A 83 -8.46 -1.21 -5.04
C GLU A 83 -8.93 0.10 -5.68
N ARG A 84 -10.22 0.20 -6.03
CA ARG A 84 -10.82 1.44 -6.53
C ARG A 84 -11.01 2.43 -5.39
N ALA A 85 -11.03 3.73 -5.71
CA ALA A 85 -11.42 4.73 -4.73
C ALA A 85 -12.81 4.42 -4.14
N MET A 86 -12.92 4.47 -2.82
CA MET A 86 -14.16 4.13 -2.14
C MET A 86 -15.26 5.14 -2.44
N ARG A 87 -16.50 4.67 -2.56
CA ARG A 87 -17.67 5.56 -2.57
C ARG A 87 -18.06 5.97 -1.16
N LEU A 88 -18.70 7.12 -1.02
CA LEU A 88 -19.18 7.63 0.28
C LEU A 88 -20.22 6.72 0.94
N ASP A 89 -21.02 6.01 0.14
CA ASP A 89 -22.10 5.12 0.59
C ASP A 89 -21.64 3.68 0.86
N GLN A 90 -20.34 3.39 0.72
CA GLN A 90 -19.78 2.07 0.96
C GLN A 90 -19.39 1.83 2.42
N ARG A 91 -19.27 0.54 2.77
CA ARG A 91 -18.74 0.12 4.07
C ARG A 91 -17.21 0.31 4.09
N LEU A 92 -16.72 0.96 5.14
CA LEU A 92 -15.29 0.98 5.46
C LEU A 92 -14.93 -0.29 6.25
N GLY A 93 -14.55 -1.35 5.53
CA GLY A 93 -14.29 -2.67 6.13
C GLY A 93 -12.87 -2.86 6.68
N GLY A 94 -11.90 -2.10 6.16
CA GLY A 94 -10.55 -2.00 6.73
C GLY A 94 -10.41 -0.73 7.58
N HIS A 95 -9.41 0.09 7.27
CA HIS A 95 -9.25 1.42 7.87
C HIS A 95 -9.13 2.50 6.79
N ILE A 96 -9.03 3.77 7.18
CA ILE A 96 -8.90 4.86 6.21
C ILE A 96 -7.50 4.80 5.60
N VAL A 97 -7.45 4.50 4.31
CA VAL A 97 -6.22 4.47 3.51
C VAL A 97 -6.27 5.64 2.53
N SER A 98 -5.24 6.49 2.54
CA SER A 98 -5.13 7.62 1.62
C SER A 98 -4.61 7.18 0.25
N GLY A 99 -3.78 6.15 0.23
CA GLY A 99 -3.00 5.73 -0.93
C GLY A 99 -1.72 6.55 -1.10
N HIS A 100 -1.31 7.30 -0.08
CA HIS A 100 -0.05 8.03 -0.04
C HIS A 100 0.95 7.22 0.78
N VAL A 101 1.73 6.40 0.08
CA VAL A 101 2.78 5.58 0.67
C VAL A 101 3.80 6.48 1.39
N ASP A 102 4.05 6.18 2.66
CA ASP A 102 4.97 6.95 3.49
C ASP A 102 6.43 6.56 3.22
N SER A 103 6.67 5.25 3.09
CA SER A 103 7.96 4.71 2.67
C SER A 103 7.82 3.25 2.24
N THR A 104 8.91 2.68 1.75
CA THR A 104 9.03 1.23 1.62
C THR A 104 9.54 0.57 2.90
N GLY A 105 9.37 -0.75 2.98
CA GLY A 105 10.06 -1.62 3.93
C GLY A 105 10.49 -2.93 3.26
N ILE A 106 11.22 -3.75 4.00
CA ILE A 106 11.78 -5.03 3.53
C ILE A 106 11.20 -6.14 4.39
N ILE A 107 10.73 -7.20 3.75
CA ILE A 107 10.33 -8.40 4.47
C ILE A 107 11.58 -9.13 4.99
N GLU A 108 11.77 -9.15 6.31
CA GLU A 108 12.92 -9.83 6.94
C GLU A 108 12.70 -11.33 7.10
N ASN A 109 11.46 -11.76 7.32
CA ASN A 109 11.14 -13.16 7.53
C ASN A 109 9.68 -13.45 7.18
N ILE A 110 9.44 -14.67 6.69
CA ILE A 110 8.12 -15.22 6.38
C ILE A 110 8.09 -16.68 6.85
N TYR A 111 7.06 -17.04 7.61
CA TYR A 111 6.81 -18.43 7.97
C TYR A 111 5.31 -18.68 8.20
N ASN A 112 4.89 -19.94 8.13
CA ASN A 112 3.52 -20.33 8.45
C ASN A 112 3.38 -20.64 9.94
N ASP A 113 2.31 -20.13 10.55
CA ASP A 113 1.84 -20.52 11.87
C ASP A 113 0.42 -21.09 11.71
N GLY A 114 0.32 -22.42 11.63
CA GLY A 114 -0.89 -23.10 11.16
C GLY A 114 -1.23 -22.69 9.73
N ASP A 115 -2.45 -22.21 9.51
CA ASP A 115 -2.92 -21.71 8.21
C ASP A 115 -2.61 -20.22 7.99
N ALA A 116 -2.09 -19.53 9.02
CA ALA A 116 -1.77 -18.12 8.93
C ALA A 116 -0.33 -17.90 8.47
N LEU A 117 -0.13 -16.83 7.70
CA LEU A 117 1.19 -16.41 7.22
C LEU A 117 1.71 -15.30 8.14
N VAL A 118 2.81 -15.56 8.84
CA VAL A 118 3.46 -14.57 9.70
C VAL A 118 4.58 -13.90 8.93
N ILE A 119 4.53 -12.57 8.88
CA ILE A 119 5.51 -11.75 8.16
C ILE A 119 6.10 -10.72 9.12
N SER A 120 7.42 -10.64 9.20
CA SER A 120 8.12 -9.54 9.85
C SER A 120 8.67 -8.58 8.81
N VAL A 121 8.33 -7.30 8.95
CA VAL A 121 8.74 -6.24 8.02
C VAL A 121 9.59 -5.24 8.76
N LYS A 122 10.76 -4.95 8.20
CA LYS A 122 11.65 -3.90 8.66
C LYS A 122 11.39 -2.61 7.90
N CYS A 123 11.30 -1.50 8.62
CA CYS A 123 11.12 -0.18 8.02
C CYS A 123 11.99 0.88 8.71
N SER A 124 11.82 2.15 8.31
CA SER A 124 12.56 3.24 8.96
C SER A 124 12.10 3.47 10.40
N ARG A 125 13.03 3.85 11.28
CA ARG A 125 12.75 4.28 12.67
C ARG A 125 11.69 5.38 12.73
N THR A 126 11.74 6.31 11.78
CA THR A 126 10.78 7.41 11.69
C THR A 126 9.36 6.91 11.44
N LEU A 127 9.18 5.83 10.68
CA LEU A 127 7.87 5.23 10.45
C LEU A 127 7.40 4.39 11.64
N MET A 128 8.33 3.73 12.35
CA MET A 128 8.02 2.92 13.53
C MET A 128 7.26 3.69 14.63
N LYS A 129 7.45 5.01 14.73
CA LYS A 129 6.71 5.84 15.71
C LYS A 129 5.19 5.83 15.50
N TYR A 130 4.72 5.49 14.30
CA TYR A 130 3.30 5.40 13.98
C TYR A 130 2.73 3.99 14.15
N MET A 131 3.58 3.00 14.46
CA MET A 131 3.16 1.61 14.65
C MET A 131 2.73 1.40 16.10
N THR A 132 1.47 1.00 16.29
CA THR A 132 0.91 0.72 17.63
C THR A 132 0.45 -0.73 17.70
N LEU A 133 0.72 -1.43 18.80
CA LEU A 133 0.32 -2.83 18.97
C LEU A 133 -1.20 -2.95 18.82
N LYS A 134 -1.67 -3.89 17.97
CA LYS A 134 -3.08 -4.03 17.55
C LYS A 134 -3.66 -2.84 16.77
N GLY A 135 -2.82 -1.88 16.38
CA GLY A 135 -3.18 -0.80 15.47
C GLY A 135 -3.19 -1.26 14.01
N SER A 136 -3.61 -0.36 13.13
CA SER A 136 -3.69 -0.61 11.70
C SER A 136 -2.41 -0.18 10.99
N VAL A 137 -2.06 -0.90 9.93
CA VAL A 137 -1.02 -0.52 8.95
C VAL A 137 -1.44 -0.99 7.58
N THR A 138 -1.01 -0.30 6.54
CA THR A 138 -1.22 -0.72 5.15
C THR A 138 0.08 -1.22 4.54
N ILE A 139 0.08 -2.44 3.99
CA ILE A 139 1.21 -3.03 3.25
C ILE A 139 0.79 -3.39 1.83
N ASP A 140 1.43 -2.82 0.81
CA ASP A 140 1.04 -2.98 -0.59
C ASP A 140 -0.47 -2.76 -0.82
N GLY A 141 -1.05 -1.79 -0.10
CA GLY A 141 -2.49 -1.48 -0.15
C GLY A 141 -3.37 -2.38 0.72
N ILE A 142 -2.82 -3.36 1.42
CA ILE A 142 -3.57 -4.28 2.27
C ILE A 142 -3.67 -3.70 3.68
N SER A 143 -4.88 -3.43 4.16
CA SER A 143 -5.17 -3.07 5.54
C SER A 143 -4.96 -4.27 6.45
N LEU A 144 -4.01 -4.18 7.37
CA LEU A 144 -3.62 -5.24 8.28
C LEU A 144 -3.55 -4.74 9.73
N THR A 145 -3.65 -5.67 10.67
CA THR A 145 -3.46 -5.40 12.09
C THR A 145 -2.02 -5.73 12.48
N LEU A 146 -1.36 -4.80 13.17
CA LEU A 146 -0.04 -4.98 13.76
C LEU A 146 -0.14 -6.02 14.89
N PHE A 147 0.37 -7.22 14.62
CA PHE A 147 0.33 -8.35 15.56
C PHE A 147 1.33 -8.18 16.69
N ASP A 148 2.54 -7.74 16.36
CA ASP A 148 3.59 -7.42 17.32
C ASP A 148 4.53 -6.34 16.75
N ILE A 149 5.29 -5.68 17.61
CA ILE A 149 6.18 -4.58 17.25
C ILE A 149 7.45 -4.67 18.08
N LYS A 150 8.60 -4.57 17.40
CA LYS A 150 9.94 -4.55 17.97
C LYS A 150 10.63 -3.24 17.60
N PRO A 151 10.35 -2.15 18.32
CA PRO A 151 10.89 -0.84 17.97
C PRO A 151 12.41 -0.85 17.89
N GLU A 152 13.11 -1.47 18.85
CA GLU A 152 14.58 -1.55 18.90
C GLU A 152 15.21 -2.17 17.64
N GLU A 153 14.52 -3.09 16.97
CA GLU A 153 14.97 -3.74 15.72
C GLU A 153 14.43 -3.04 14.45
N ASP A 154 13.57 -2.03 14.60
CA ASP A 154 12.83 -1.36 13.53
C ASP A 154 11.90 -2.32 12.74
N ILE A 155 11.31 -3.29 13.46
CA ILE A 155 10.49 -4.36 12.89
C ILE A 155 9.07 -4.31 13.45
N PHE A 156 8.08 -4.51 12.60
CA PHE A 156 6.73 -4.91 13.01
C PHE A 156 6.36 -6.26 12.39
N ILE A 157 5.41 -6.94 13.02
CA ILE A 157 5.00 -8.29 12.69
C ILE A 157 3.50 -8.29 12.37
N LEU A 158 3.16 -9.05 11.34
CA LEU A 158 1.81 -9.22 10.84
C LEU A 158 1.46 -10.71 10.88
N ASN A 159 0.19 -11.01 11.19
CA ASN A 159 -0.34 -12.36 11.14
C ASN A 159 -1.52 -12.38 10.17
N ILE A 160 -1.35 -13.05 9.02
CA ILE A 160 -2.22 -12.89 7.85
C ILE A 160 -3.07 -14.15 7.66
N ILE A 161 -4.38 -13.98 7.72
CA ILE A 161 -5.34 -15.08 7.57
C ILE A 161 -5.42 -15.59 6.12
N PRO A 162 -5.86 -16.85 5.88
CA PRO A 162 -5.97 -17.44 4.55
C PRO A 162 -6.77 -16.62 3.54
N GLU A 163 -7.85 -15.97 3.97
CA GLU A 163 -8.69 -15.16 3.10
C GLU A 163 -7.90 -14.00 2.46
N THR A 164 -7.09 -13.30 3.25
CA THR A 164 -6.23 -12.22 2.78
C THR A 164 -5.08 -12.74 1.93
N GLN A 165 -4.50 -13.88 2.30
CA GLN A 165 -3.46 -14.54 1.50
C GLN A 165 -3.95 -14.86 0.08
N ASN A 166 -5.18 -15.36 -0.04
CA ASN A 166 -5.76 -15.75 -1.33
C ASN A 166 -6.19 -14.58 -2.20
N LYS A 167 -6.60 -13.46 -1.59
CA LYS A 167 -7.11 -12.28 -2.29
C LYS A 167 -6.05 -11.25 -2.67
N THR A 168 -4.82 -11.43 -2.22
CA THR A 168 -3.76 -10.42 -2.38
C THR A 168 -2.48 -11.05 -2.92
N ASN A 169 -1.52 -10.21 -3.29
CA ASN A 169 -0.20 -10.64 -3.73
C ASN A 169 0.71 -11.07 -2.58
N ILE A 170 0.28 -10.94 -1.31
CA ILE A 170 1.16 -11.13 -0.15
C ILE A 170 1.70 -12.56 -0.04
N ALA A 171 0.90 -13.55 -0.43
CA ALA A 171 1.31 -14.95 -0.45
C ALA A 171 2.37 -15.27 -1.51
N ARG A 172 2.65 -14.33 -2.42
CA ARG A 172 3.68 -14.46 -3.48
C ARG A 172 5.00 -13.81 -3.07
N LYS A 173 5.02 -13.08 -1.94
CA LYS A 173 6.19 -12.38 -1.45
C LYS A 173 7.15 -13.34 -0.75
N ASN A 174 8.42 -12.97 -0.75
CA ASN A 174 9.52 -13.70 -0.14
C ASN A 174 10.32 -12.79 0.80
N THR A 175 11.14 -13.40 1.66
CA THR A 175 12.16 -12.67 2.41
C THR A 175 13.07 -11.90 1.45
N GLY A 176 13.30 -10.62 1.76
CA GLY A 176 14.05 -9.68 0.94
C GLY A 176 13.18 -8.82 0.01
N ASP A 177 11.91 -9.18 -0.20
CA ASP A 177 11.02 -8.38 -1.05
C ASP A 177 10.69 -7.03 -0.42
N ILE A 178 10.60 -6.02 -1.28
CA ILE A 178 10.20 -4.67 -0.92
C ILE A 178 8.67 -4.57 -0.93
N VAL A 179 8.13 -3.86 0.06
CA VAL A 179 6.70 -3.54 0.17
C VAL A 179 6.49 -2.05 0.41
N ASN A 180 5.40 -1.51 -0.12
CA ASN A 180 4.90 -0.18 0.21
C ASN A 180 4.29 -0.19 1.60
N ILE A 181 4.56 0.84 2.40
CA ILE A 181 3.99 1.01 3.73
C ILE A 181 3.29 2.36 3.81
N GLU A 182 2.03 2.34 4.22
CA GLU A 182 1.30 3.52 4.67
C GLU A 182 0.89 3.30 6.13
N ALA A 183 1.33 4.20 7.01
CA ALA A 183 0.93 4.22 8.41
C ALA A 183 -0.46 4.85 8.57
N ASP A 184 -1.18 4.45 9.62
CA ASP A 184 -2.52 4.95 9.90
C ASP A 184 -2.54 6.49 9.95
N MET A 185 -3.33 7.08 9.05
CA MET A 185 -3.47 8.51 8.90
C MET A 185 -3.96 9.19 10.18
N MET A 186 -4.78 8.53 10.99
CA MET A 186 -5.25 9.07 12.27
C MET A 186 -4.08 9.28 13.24
N ILE A 187 -3.14 8.33 13.30
CA ILE A 187 -1.95 8.43 14.15
C ILE A 187 -1.05 9.58 13.67
N LYS A 188 -0.87 9.73 12.34
CA LYS A 188 -0.10 10.86 11.77
C LYS A 188 -0.71 12.22 12.11
N HIS A 189 -2.04 12.36 12.05
CA HIS A 189 -2.72 13.60 12.43
C HIS A 189 -2.60 13.89 13.93
N ILE A 190 -2.74 12.87 14.78
CA ILE A 190 -2.57 13.03 16.24
C ILE A 190 -1.13 13.44 16.56
N ASP A 191 -0.13 12.78 15.97
CA ASP A 191 1.29 13.12 16.16
C ASP A 191 1.60 14.55 15.70
N HIS A 192 1.05 14.97 14.57
CA HIS A 192 1.18 16.35 14.09
C HIS A 192 0.61 17.34 15.12
N LEU A 193 -0.63 17.15 15.57
CA LEU A 193 -1.27 18.07 16.53
C LEU A 193 -0.53 18.15 17.87
N LEU A 194 -0.07 17.00 18.40
CA LEU A 194 0.65 16.95 19.68
C LEU A 194 2.04 17.60 19.62
N ASN A 195 2.65 17.67 18.43
CA ASN A 195 3.98 18.25 18.24
C ASN A 195 3.95 19.60 17.52
N PHE A 196 2.78 20.07 17.08
CA PHE A 196 2.59 21.35 16.41
C PHE A 196 3.08 22.53 17.28
N GLU A 197 2.71 22.54 18.57
CA GLU A 197 3.13 23.59 19.51
C GLU A 197 4.64 23.54 19.84
N LYS A 198 5.24 22.34 19.86
CA LYS A 198 6.68 22.15 20.14
C LYS A 198 7.58 22.67 19.02
N ALA A 199 7.02 22.88 17.82
CA ALA A 199 7.73 23.41 16.66
C ALA A 199 7.69 24.95 16.54
N GLY A 200 7.14 25.67 17.54
CA GLY A 200 7.19 27.13 17.59
C GLY A 200 6.10 27.84 16.77
N GLY A 201 4.98 27.17 16.48
CA GLY A 201 3.81 27.81 15.90
C GLY A 201 2.98 28.54 16.96
N THR A 202 3.29 29.80 17.26
CA THR A 202 2.25 30.73 17.75
C THR A 202 1.24 30.94 16.63
N HIS A 203 -0.05 30.68 16.90
CA HIS A 203 -1.30 31.12 16.25
C HIS A 203 -2.30 29.95 16.43
N VAL A 204 -3.35 30.00 17.26
CA VAL A 204 -4.27 31.08 17.68
C VAL A 204 -4.62 30.88 19.16
#